data_AF-H2ZWT2-F1
#
_entry.id   AF-H2ZWT2-F1
#
_cell.length_a   1.000
_cell.length_b   1.000
_cell.length_c   1.000
_cell.angle_alpha   90.00
_cell.angle_beta   90.00
_cell.angle_gamma   90.00
#
_symmetry.space_group_name_H-M   'P 1'
#
loop_
_entity.id
_entity.type
_entity.pdbx_description
1 polymer ?
#
loop_
_entity_poly.entity_id
_entity_poly.type
_entity_poly.pdbx_seq_one_letter_code
_entity_poly.pdbx_strand_id
1 'polypeptide(L)'
;VQLNFLGGKVIDEMLDDQWQQHILKHNAQVEKKSDVLKRFINIVCLLGQQELSFPAHDESTTSLNRNNYVGVAHFLSRYDDRLATHFSIASSVFTGLSNHIQNDIVQSVSAVILDFIKKELTVAPFVAIMMDETSDISLHSQLSIVFRYVDKDGKAQEWFVGFISTNRSMKALADMVFECLKEFQCRNKLVAKTYDGAAIMSRELSGLQAHIIDHVVGQMNVQFSARDHLSFLSLMDGDAIPTYTRKIPQETFSCLIDGYGEHFDAVYLKNELITFYARDEYPRRNAAEIMLYLKKQHLDNAFSELYKLCGLVLTIPATTASIERSFSTLKRIKTYSRSTTVSGLAFLSIEKGIMQKLQEKGSEFCDAVISEFTKKTHRVDFQFR
;
A
#
# COMPACT_ATOMS: atom_id res chain seq x y z
N VAL A 1 32.27 -74.11 8.89
CA VAL A 1 32.33 -72.74 9.44
C VAL A 1 31.23 -71.93 8.77
N GLN A 2 30.07 -71.81 9.40
CA GLN A 2 29.05 -70.83 9.00
C GLN A 2 29.55 -69.46 9.44
N LEU A 3 29.90 -68.62 8.47
CA LEU A 3 30.14 -67.20 8.72
C LEU A 3 28.78 -66.50 8.72
N ASN A 4 28.36 -66.09 9.91
CA ASN A 4 27.13 -65.36 10.16
C ASN A 4 27.03 -64.14 9.24
N PHE A 5 25.93 -64.10 8.47
CA PHE A 5 25.39 -62.88 7.88
C PHE A 5 25.06 -61.92 9.02
N LEU A 6 25.98 -61.01 9.34
CA LEU A 6 25.70 -59.89 10.22
C LEU A 6 24.75 -58.94 9.48
N GLY A 7 23.56 -58.76 10.06
CA GLY A 7 22.55 -57.80 9.62
C GLY A 7 23.01 -56.36 9.78
N GLY A 8 23.86 -55.91 8.85
CA GLY A 8 24.10 -54.50 8.59
C GLY A 8 23.10 -54.02 7.55
N LYS A 9 22.34 -52.96 7.85
CA LYS A 9 21.63 -52.20 6.82
C LYS A 9 22.58 -51.90 5.66
N VAL A 10 22.06 -51.95 4.43
CA VAL A 10 22.86 -51.66 3.23
C VAL A 10 23.39 -50.22 3.35
N ILE A 11 24.64 -49.97 2.96
CA ILE A 11 25.29 -48.65 3.11
C ILE A 11 24.44 -47.54 2.46
N ASP A 12 23.76 -47.84 1.35
CA ASP A 12 22.84 -46.93 0.68
C ASP A 12 21.61 -46.59 1.54
N GLU A 13 21.04 -47.56 2.26
CA GLU A 13 19.95 -47.31 3.22
C GLU A 13 20.43 -46.47 4.41
N MET A 14 21.68 -46.67 4.86
CA MET A 14 22.26 -45.85 5.94
C MET A 14 22.55 -44.43 5.48
N LEU A 15 22.96 -44.21 4.23
CA LEU A 15 23.17 -42.90 3.65
C LEU A 15 21.85 -42.15 3.44
N ASP A 16 20.80 -42.84 2.99
CA ASP A 16 19.46 -42.26 2.84
C ASP A 16 18.86 -41.92 4.22
N ASP A 17 18.96 -42.81 5.21
CA ASP A 17 18.54 -42.55 6.59
C ASP A 17 19.28 -41.35 7.21
N GLN A 18 20.60 -41.25 6.99
CA GLN A 18 21.40 -40.13 7.48
C GLN A 18 21.03 -38.81 6.79
N TRP A 19 20.79 -38.85 5.49
CA TRP A 19 20.37 -37.69 4.71
C TRP A 19 18.98 -37.21 5.15
N GLN A 20 18.03 -38.13 5.35
CA GLN A 20 16.71 -37.81 5.92
C GLN A 20 16.81 -37.23 7.34
N GLN A 21 17.64 -37.82 8.21
CA GLN A 21 17.88 -37.27 9.56
C GLN A 21 18.52 -35.88 9.51
N HIS A 22 19.42 -35.63 8.56
CA HIS A 22 20.03 -34.31 8.35
C HIS A 22 18.98 -33.28 7.90
N ILE A 23 18.09 -33.65 6.97
CA ILE A 23 16.97 -32.80 6.54
C ILE A 23 16.02 -32.50 7.71
N LEU A 24 15.63 -33.51 8.48
CA LEU A 24 14.74 -33.33 9.64
C LEU A 24 15.35 -32.39 10.68
N LYS A 25 16.64 -32.54 10.98
CA LYS A 25 17.36 -31.64 11.89
C LYS A 25 17.45 -30.22 11.35
N HIS A 26 17.72 -30.06 10.05
CA HIS A 26 17.76 -28.75 9.39
C HIS A 26 16.39 -28.07 9.43
N ASN A 27 15.31 -28.76 9.05
CA ASN A 27 13.96 -28.22 9.04
C ASN A 27 13.47 -27.86 10.46
N ALA A 28 13.81 -28.66 11.48
CA ALA A 28 13.53 -28.32 12.87
C ALA A 28 14.30 -27.07 13.36
N GLN A 29 15.52 -26.83 12.86
CA GLN A 29 16.25 -25.61 13.14
C GLN A 29 15.65 -24.40 12.43
N VAL A 30 15.20 -24.56 11.18
CA VAL A 30 14.48 -23.52 10.44
C VAL A 30 13.21 -23.11 11.19
N GLU A 31 12.43 -24.07 11.68
CA GLU A 31 11.21 -23.80 12.45
C GLU A 31 11.50 -22.97 13.71
N LYS A 32 12.53 -23.35 14.49
CA LYS A 32 12.97 -22.59 15.67
C LYS A 32 13.40 -21.17 15.32
N LYS A 33 14.17 -21.00 14.24
CA LYS A 33 14.60 -19.66 13.78
C LYS A 33 13.41 -18.81 13.31
N SER A 34 12.45 -19.41 12.61
CA SER A 34 11.23 -18.76 12.16
C SER A 34 10.38 -18.27 13.35
N ASP A 35 10.24 -19.09 14.39
CA ASP A 35 9.51 -18.69 15.60
C ASP A 35 10.17 -17.49 16.31
N VAL A 36 11.50 -17.49 16.43
CA VAL A 36 12.27 -16.35 16.95
C VAL A 36 12.10 -15.11 16.04
N LEU A 37 12.13 -15.29 14.72
CA LEU A 37 11.94 -14.22 13.75
C LEU A 37 10.57 -13.54 13.90
N LYS A 38 9.51 -14.27 14.28
CA LYS A 38 8.20 -13.67 14.61
C LYS A 38 8.30 -12.61 15.72
N ARG A 39 9.14 -12.81 16.74
CA ARG A 39 9.35 -11.82 17.81
C ARG A 39 10.00 -10.57 17.25
N PHE A 40 11.04 -10.73 16.45
CA PHE A 40 11.72 -9.60 15.81
C PHE A 40 10.82 -8.82 14.87
N ILE A 41 9.98 -9.50 14.07
CA ILE A 41 8.95 -8.86 13.24
C ILE A 41 7.99 -8.03 14.10
N ASN A 42 7.52 -8.59 15.21
CA ASN A 42 6.63 -7.86 16.12
C ASN A 42 7.28 -6.63 16.75
N ILE A 43 8.58 -6.69 17.09
CA ILE A 43 9.35 -5.52 17.55
C ILE A 43 9.39 -4.46 16.44
N VAL A 44 9.66 -4.85 15.19
CA VAL A 44 9.68 -3.93 14.06
C VAL A 44 8.34 -3.24 13.86
N CYS A 45 7.25 -4.02 13.88
CA CYS A 45 5.90 -3.49 13.76
C CYS A 45 5.57 -2.53 14.90
N LEU A 46 5.90 -2.89 16.15
CA LEU A 46 5.68 -2.04 17.32
C LEU A 46 6.40 -0.70 17.15
N LEU A 47 7.69 -0.71 16.83
CA LEU A 47 8.48 0.50 16.66
C LEU A 47 7.96 1.38 15.51
N GLY A 48 7.55 0.77 14.39
CA GLY A 48 6.91 1.48 13.28
C GLY A 48 5.55 2.10 13.68
N GLN A 49 4.73 1.40 14.47
CA GLN A 49 3.44 1.92 14.93
C GLN A 49 3.59 3.09 15.90
N GLN A 50 4.62 3.04 16.74
CA GLN A 50 4.92 4.05 17.77
C GLN A 50 5.81 5.18 17.24
N GLU A 51 6.18 5.16 15.95
CA GLU A 51 7.02 6.19 15.31
C GLU A 51 8.38 6.34 16.03
N LEU A 52 8.90 5.23 16.59
CA LEU A 52 10.15 5.18 17.32
C LEU A 52 11.32 4.90 16.36
N SER A 53 12.39 5.69 16.47
CA SER A 53 13.60 5.48 15.68
C SER A 53 14.27 4.14 16.03
N PHE A 54 14.80 3.45 15.02
CA PHE A 54 15.67 2.29 15.25
C PHE A 54 17.10 2.74 15.59
N PRO A 55 17.77 3.60 14.81
CA PRO A 55 19.18 3.88 15.08
C PRO A 55 19.37 4.73 16.34
N ALA A 56 20.28 4.31 17.20
CA ALA A 56 21.06 5.24 18.02
C ALA A 56 22.32 5.57 17.22
N HIS A 57 22.79 6.82 17.27
CA HIS A 57 24.04 7.23 16.59
C HIS A 57 25.29 6.46 17.06
N ASP A 58 25.21 5.73 18.18
CA ASP A 58 26.28 4.93 18.76
C ASP A 58 25.78 3.52 19.13
N GLU A 59 26.27 2.52 18.39
CA GLU A 59 25.95 1.10 18.53
C GLU A 59 27.00 0.31 19.32
N SER A 60 27.97 1.00 19.93
CA SER A 60 28.93 0.34 20.81
C SER A 60 28.19 -0.33 21.97
N THR A 61 28.67 -1.51 22.39
CA THR A 61 28.11 -2.26 23.53
C THR A 61 28.14 -1.48 24.85
N THR A 62 28.90 -0.37 24.88
CA THR A 62 29.10 0.58 25.96
C THR A 62 28.18 1.80 25.92
N SER A 63 27.36 2.00 24.88
CA SER A 63 26.49 3.17 24.80
C SER A 63 25.33 3.10 25.81
N LEU A 64 25.12 4.20 26.54
CA LEU A 64 24.03 4.34 27.52
C LEU A 64 22.64 4.42 26.84
N ASN A 65 22.60 4.81 25.55
CA ASN A 65 21.40 4.92 24.71
C ASN A 65 21.42 3.84 23.62
N ARG A 66 21.14 2.60 24.01
CA ARG A 66 21.04 1.49 23.05
C ARG A 66 19.90 1.74 22.05
N ASN A 67 20.12 1.37 20.79
CA ASN A 67 19.12 1.26 19.73
C ASN A 67 17.80 0.66 20.30
N ASN A 68 16.66 1.33 20.06
CA ASN A 68 15.35 0.94 20.62
C ASN A 68 14.97 -0.51 20.28
N TYR A 69 15.28 -0.97 19.07
CA TYR A 69 15.06 -2.35 18.65
C TYR A 69 15.82 -3.35 19.52
N VAL A 70 17.11 -3.09 19.74
CA VAL A 70 17.98 -3.94 20.58
C VAL A 70 17.53 -3.90 22.04
N GLY A 71 17.13 -2.73 22.53
CA GLY A 71 16.58 -2.55 23.87
C GLY A 71 15.32 -3.37 24.11
N VAL A 72 14.34 -3.30 23.19
CA VAL A 72 13.10 -4.07 23.27
C VAL A 72 13.38 -5.57 23.15
N ALA A 73 14.28 -6.00 22.26
CA ALA A 73 14.65 -7.41 22.11
C ALA A 73 15.24 -7.99 23.42
N HIS A 74 16.19 -7.30 24.05
CA HIS A 74 16.74 -7.72 25.34
C HIS A 74 15.74 -7.63 26.50
N PHE A 75 14.79 -6.70 26.44
CA PHE A 75 13.70 -6.64 27.40
C PHE A 75 12.78 -7.87 27.26
N LEU A 76 12.37 -8.20 26.03
CA LEU A 76 11.52 -9.36 25.75
C LEU A 76 12.20 -10.68 26.12
N SER A 77 13.52 -10.81 25.95
CA SER A 77 14.21 -12.05 26.33
C SER A 77 14.20 -12.33 27.84
N ARG A 78 13.84 -11.36 28.68
CA ARG A 78 13.64 -11.62 30.13
C ARG A 78 12.36 -12.39 30.42
N TYR A 79 11.43 -12.43 29.46
CA TYR A 79 10.10 -13.02 29.60
C TYR A 79 9.79 -14.08 28.53
N ASP A 80 10.60 -14.17 27.46
CA ASP A 80 10.50 -15.18 26.41
C ASP A 80 11.73 -16.11 26.46
N ASP A 81 11.54 -17.31 27.01
CA ASP A 81 12.59 -18.34 27.15
C ASP A 81 13.20 -18.75 25.81
N ARG A 82 12.41 -18.71 24.72
CA ARG A 82 12.91 -19.07 23.38
C ARG A 82 13.86 -17.99 22.87
N LEU A 83 13.51 -16.73 23.09
CA LEU A 83 14.37 -15.59 22.73
C LEU A 83 15.62 -15.53 23.61
N ALA A 84 15.51 -15.79 24.92
CA ALA A 84 16.66 -15.93 25.82
C ALA A 84 17.59 -17.07 25.38
N THR A 85 17.03 -18.24 25.09
CA THR A 85 17.79 -19.39 24.59
C THR A 85 18.50 -19.04 23.27
N HIS A 86 17.79 -18.38 22.35
CA HIS A 86 18.37 -17.90 21.10
C HIS A 86 19.58 -16.98 21.37
N PHE A 87 19.48 -15.99 22.24
CA PHE A 87 20.62 -15.11 22.54
C PHE A 87 21.80 -15.82 23.22
N SER A 88 21.55 -16.89 23.97
CA SER A 88 22.64 -17.67 24.58
C SER A 88 23.35 -18.63 23.62
N ILE A 89 22.65 -19.10 22.57
CA ILE A 89 23.14 -20.12 21.63
C ILE A 89 23.45 -19.53 20.24
N ALA A 90 22.99 -18.31 19.94
CA ALA A 90 23.08 -17.71 18.61
C ALA A 90 24.53 -17.74 18.08
N SER A 91 24.69 -18.30 16.89
CA SER A 91 25.94 -18.25 16.15
C SER A 91 26.16 -16.85 15.56
N SER A 92 27.36 -16.59 15.04
CA SER A 92 27.68 -15.37 14.27
C SER A 92 26.80 -15.17 13.02
N VAL A 93 26.03 -16.17 12.61
CA VAL A 93 25.28 -16.19 11.34
C VAL A 93 23.91 -15.52 11.44
N PHE A 94 23.19 -15.68 12.55
CA PHE A 94 21.89 -15.02 12.76
C PHE A 94 21.68 -14.70 14.25
N THR A 95 21.96 -13.45 14.62
CA THR A 95 21.69 -12.92 15.96
C THR A 95 20.34 -12.21 16.06
N GLY A 96 19.72 -11.89 14.92
CA GLY A 96 18.50 -11.08 14.85
C GLY A 96 18.70 -9.58 15.16
N LEU A 97 19.88 -9.18 15.64
CA LEU A 97 20.15 -7.84 16.20
C LEU A 97 20.93 -6.93 15.27
N SER A 98 21.59 -7.44 14.22
CA SER A 98 22.38 -6.58 13.33
C SER A 98 21.51 -5.67 12.47
N ASN A 99 22.02 -4.48 12.13
CA ASN A 99 21.30 -3.52 11.27
C ASN A 99 20.89 -4.09 9.93
N HIS A 100 21.72 -4.95 9.33
CA HIS A 100 21.37 -5.63 8.09
C HIS A 100 20.14 -6.53 8.26
N ILE A 101 20.03 -7.25 9.38
CA ILE A 101 18.84 -8.08 9.67
C ILE A 101 17.63 -7.18 9.98
N GLN A 102 17.81 -6.11 10.77
CA GLN A 102 16.74 -5.16 11.06
C GLN A 102 16.14 -4.57 9.77
N ASN A 103 17.01 -4.05 8.89
CA ASN A 103 16.60 -3.54 7.58
C ASN A 103 15.95 -4.63 6.72
N ASP A 104 16.44 -5.87 6.82
CA ASP A 104 15.83 -6.96 6.07
C ASP A 104 14.40 -7.23 6.49
N ILE A 105 14.13 -7.22 7.80
CA ILE A 105 12.80 -7.39 8.37
C ILE A 105 11.92 -6.21 7.96
N VAL A 106 12.39 -4.97 8.11
CA VAL A 106 11.64 -3.77 7.70
C VAL A 106 11.21 -3.86 6.24
N GLN A 107 12.13 -4.19 5.33
CA GLN A 107 11.82 -4.35 3.90
C GLN A 107 10.81 -5.48 3.64
N SER A 108 10.90 -6.58 4.40
CA SER A 108 9.98 -7.72 4.25
C SER A 108 8.57 -7.35 4.72
N VAL A 109 8.44 -6.60 5.82
CA VAL A 109 7.17 -6.05 6.28
C VAL A 109 6.60 -5.08 5.25
N SER A 110 7.43 -4.17 4.72
CA SER A 110 7.01 -3.24 3.68
C SER A 110 6.51 -3.97 2.43
N ALA A 111 7.19 -5.02 1.99
CA ALA A 111 6.78 -5.82 0.84
C ALA A 111 5.39 -6.46 1.03
N VAL A 112 5.10 -7.00 2.22
CA VAL A 112 3.79 -7.57 2.53
C VAL A 112 2.68 -6.49 2.51
N ILE A 113 2.97 -5.29 3.03
CA ILE A 113 2.03 -4.16 2.98
C ILE A 113 1.80 -3.72 1.52
N LEU A 114 2.85 -3.59 0.72
CA LEU A 114 2.75 -3.21 -0.69
C LEU A 114 1.97 -4.26 -1.50
N ASP A 115 2.16 -5.55 -1.24
CA ASP A 115 1.37 -6.63 -1.86
C ASP A 115 -0.11 -6.55 -1.47
N PHE A 116 -0.43 -6.22 -0.22
CA PHE A 116 -1.80 -5.94 0.20
C PHE A 116 -2.41 -4.76 -0.57
N ILE A 117 -1.70 -3.62 -0.65
CA ILE A 117 -2.14 -2.45 -1.41
C ILE A 117 -2.38 -2.82 -2.87
N LYS A 118 -1.46 -3.56 -3.48
CA LYS A 118 -1.58 -4.02 -4.86
C LYS A 118 -2.84 -4.85 -5.08
N LYS A 119 -3.13 -5.82 -4.20
CA LYS A 119 -4.36 -6.63 -4.26
C LYS A 119 -5.63 -5.77 -4.19
N GLU A 120 -5.66 -4.78 -3.32
CA GLU A 120 -6.79 -3.85 -3.22
C GLU A 120 -6.98 -3.04 -4.52
N LEU A 121 -5.91 -2.50 -5.09
CA LEU A 121 -5.95 -1.74 -6.35
C LEU A 121 -6.32 -2.63 -7.56
N THR A 122 -5.95 -3.91 -7.54
CA THR A 122 -6.35 -4.87 -8.58
C THR A 122 -7.86 -5.11 -8.58
N VAL A 123 -8.53 -5.02 -7.44
CA VAL A 123 -9.99 -5.19 -7.34
C VAL A 123 -10.73 -3.88 -7.61
N ALA A 124 -10.15 -2.73 -7.21
CA ALA A 124 -10.77 -1.43 -7.40
C ALA A 124 -11.08 -1.14 -8.88
N PRO A 125 -12.28 -0.62 -9.24
CA PRO A 125 -12.62 -0.26 -10.61
C PRO A 125 -11.91 1.02 -11.07
N PHE A 126 -11.69 1.95 -10.14
CA PHE A 126 -11.09 3.25 -10.39
C PHE A 126 -9.97 3.52 -9.39
N VAL A 127 -8.91 4.14 -9.87
CA VAL A 127 -7.75 4.55 -9.07
C VAL A 127 -7.38 5.98 -9.43
N ALA A 128 -7.01 6.77 -8.42
CA ALA A 128 -6.35 8.06 -8.60
C ALA A 128 -4.93 7.97 -8.06
N ILE A 129 -4.00 8.69 -8.71
CA ILE A 129 -2.64 8.86 -8.20
C ILE A 129 -2.48 10.28 -7.68
N MET A 130 -1.94 10.39 -6.48
CA MET A 130 -1.68 11.66 -5.81
C MET A 130 -0.19 11.75 -5.58
N MET A 131 0.39 12.84 -6.08
CA MET A 131 1.81 13.10 -6.00
C MET A 131 2.03 14.41 -5.26
N ASP A 132 3.06 14.45 -4.43
CA ASP A 132 3.36 15.65 -3.66
C ASP A 132 4.86 15.72 -3.40
N GLU A 133 5.44 16.87 -3.69
CA GLU A 133 6.87 17.11 -3.51
C GLU A 133 7.13 17.41 -2.03
N THR A 134 8.03 16.64 -1.45
CA THR A 134 8.45 16.79 -0.06
C THR A 134 9.96 16.81 -0.01
N SER A 135 10.53 17.64 0.88
CA SER A 135 11.96 17.61 1.15
C SER A 135 12.23 16.71 2.35
N ASP A 136 13.26 15.88 2.28
CA ASP A 136 13.75 15.15 3.44
C ASP A 136 14.54 16.08 4.39
N ILE A 137 14.92 15.56 5.57
CA ILE A 137 15.72 16.30 6.55
C ILE A 137 17.11 16.73 6.03
N SER A 138 17.58 16.12 4.94
CA SER A 138 18.84 16.45 4.26
C SER A 138 18.64 17.49 3.15
N LEU A 139 17.46 18.11 3.07
CA LEU A 139 17.05 19.11 2.07
C LEU A 139 17.01 18.56 0.63
N HIS A 140 17.03 17.23 0.44
CA HIS A 140 16.83 16.63 -0.86
C HIS A 140 15.34 16.50 -1.15
N SER A 141 14.92 16.98 -2.32
CA SER A 141 13.54 16.85 -2.76
C SER A 141 13.22 15.39 -3.18
N GLN A 142 12.03 14.94 -2.81
CA GLN A 142 11.49 13.62 -3.05
C GLN A 142 10.00 13.74 -3.39
N LEU A 143 9.56 13.03 -4.41
CA LEU A 143 8.17 12.93 -4.82
C LEU A 143 7.51 11.78 -4.05
N SER A 144 6.54 12.09 -3.21
CA SER A 144 5.70 11.08 -2.56
C SER A 144 4.63 10.59 -3.54
N ILE A 145 4.36 9.28 -3.52
CA ILE A 145 3.26 8.68 -4.30
C ILE A 145 2.25 8.08 -3.36
N VAL A 146 1.00 8.48 -3.55
CA VAL A 146 -0.17 7.94 -2.86
C VAL A 146 -1.19 7.49 -3.90
N PHE A 147 -1.73 6.29 -3.76
CA PHE A 147 -2.90 5.87 -4.53
C PHE A 147 -4.16 6.09 -3.72
N ARG A 148 -5.21 6.55 -4.42
CA ARG A 148 -6.55 6.68 -3.87
C ARG A 148 -7.53 5.82 -4.65
N TYR A 149 -8.40 5.11 -3.93
CA TYR A 149 -9.49 4.32 -4.50
C TYR A 149 -10.66 4.30 -3.51
N VAL A 150 -11.78 3.75 -3.94
CA VAL A 150 -12.95 3.54 -3.08
C VAL A 150 -13.05 2.07 -2.72
N ASP A 151 -13.07 1.79 -1.43
CA ASP A 151 -13.23 0.43 -0.94
C ASP A 151 -14.67 -0.09 -1.14
N LYS A 152 -14.86 -1.37 -0.84
CA LYS A 152 -16.18 -2.02 -0.93
C LYS A 152 -17.25 -1.28 -0.13
N ASP A 153 -16.90 -0.60 0.96
CA ASP A 153 -17.84 0.06 1.87
C ASP A 153 -18.10 1.53 1.49
N GLY A 154 -17.67 1.94 0.30
CA GLY A 154 -17.89 3.29 -0.23
C GLY A 154 -16.99 4.34 0.42
N LYS A 155 -15.92 3.92 1.11
CA LYS A 155 -14.97 4.84 1.74
C LYS A 155 -13.76 5.03 0.83
N ALA A 156 -13.38 6.28 0.63
CA ALA A 156 -12.12 6.60 -0.02
C ALA A 156 -10.95 6.17 0.88
N GLN A 157 -10.03 5.39 0.32
CA GLN A 157 -8.78 4.96 0.95
C GLN A 157 -7.61 5.63 0.24
N GLU A 158 -6.60 6.05 0.99
CA GLU A 158 -5.40 6.72 0.49
C GLU A 158 -4.15 5.99 1.02
N TRP A 159 -3.45 5.26 0.14
CA TRP A 159 -2.28 4.47 0.51
C TRP A 159 -1.00 5.01 -0.10
N PHE A 160 -0.04 5.32 0.77
CA PHE A 160 1.32 5.67 0.39
C PHE A 160 2.06 4.43 -0.08
N VAL A 161 2.75 4.54 -1.22
CA VAL A 161 3.50 3.42 -1.81
C VAL A 161 5.00 3.65 -1.86
N GLY A 162 5.46 4.90 -1.74
CA GLY A 162 6.88 5.18 -1.69
C GLY A 162 7.26 6.60 -2.14
N PHE A 163 8.55 6.86 -2.06
CA PHE A 163 9.18 8.08 -2.54
C PHE A 163 9.98 7.83 -3.81
N ILE A 164 9.96 8.79 -4.73
CA ILE A 164 10.89 8.87 -5.86
C ILE A 164 11.79 10.09 -5.66
N SER A 165 13.11 9.90 -5.68
CA SER A 165 14.06 11.02 -5.61
C SER A 165 13.93 11.95 -6.82
N THR A 166 13.80 13.26 -6.58
CA THR A 166 13.65 14.29 -7.63
C THR A 166 14.97 14.81 -8.19
N ASN A 167 16.11 14.32 -7.70
CA ASN A 167 17.45 14.65 -8.22
C ASN A 167 17.73 14.07 -9.63
N ARG A 168 16.70 13.57 -10.31
CA ARG A 168 16.77 12.92 -11.61
C ARG A 168 16.21 13.83 -12.69
N SER A 169 16.51 13.53 -13.95
CA SER A 169 15.86 14.21 -15.06
C SER A 169 14.34 13.98 -15.03
N MET A 170 13.59 14.93 -15.58
CA MET A 170 12.13 14.90 -15.69
C MET A 170 11.61 13.62 -16.36
N LYS A 171 12.34 13.15 -17.38
CA LYS A 171 12.08 11.88 -18.06
C LYS A 171 12.28 10.67 -17.15
N ALA A 172 13.35 10.66 -16.36
CA ALA A 172 13.57 9.57 -15.41
C ALA A 172 12.49 9.56 -14.32
N LEU A 173 11.97 10.71 -13.90
CA LEU A 173 10.83 10.79 -12.97
C LEU A 173 9.55 10.23 -13.60
N ALA A 174 9.28 10.58 -14.86
CA ALA A 174 8.21 10.00 -15.67
C ALA A 174 8.25 8.48 -15.68
N ASP A 175 9.38 7.94 -16.14
CA ASP A 175 9.58 6.51 -16.31
C ASP A 175 9.39 5.77 -14.96
N MET A 176 9.86 6.35 -13.85
CA MET A 176 9.67 5.77 -12.52
C MET A 176 8.20 5.75 -12.07
N VAL A 177 7.43 6.80 -12.36
CA VAL A 177 5.98 6.81 -12.10
C VAL A 177 5.25 5.78 -12.97
N PHE A 178 5.64 5.64 -14.23
CA PHE A 178 5.08 4.62 -15.13
C PHE A 178 5.36 3.21 -14.66
N GLU A 179 6.61 2.93 -14.27
CA GLU A 179 6.97 1.63 -13.72
C GLU A 179 6.21 1.36 -12.41
N CYS A 180 5.97 2.38 -11.58
CA CYS A 180 5.09 2.25 -10.41
C CYS A 180 3.65 1.87 -10.83
N LEU A 181 3.03 2.59 -11.76
CA LEU A 181 1.68 2.26 -12.25
C LEU A 181 1.57 0.85 -12.84
N LYS A 182 2.65 0.36 -13.48
CA LYS A 182 2.76 -0.99 -14.03
C LYS A 182 2.94 -2.03 -12.94
N GLU A 183 3.79 -1.76 -11.95
CA GLU A 183 4.02 -2.61 -10.78
C GLU A 183 2.73 -2.87 -10.02
N PHE A 184 1.91 -1.83 -9.83
CA PHE A 184 0.59 -1.90 -9.17
C PHE A 184 -0.56 -2.30 -10.10
N GLN A 185 -0.29 -2.54 -11.39
CA GLN A 185 -1.29 -2.98 -12.39
C GLN A 185 -2.54 -2.09 -12.47
N CYS A 186 -2.40 -0.79 -12.20
CA CYS A 186 -3.51 0.15 -12.10
C CYS A 186 -3.60 1.15 -13.26
N ARG A 187 -2.70 1.06 -14.25
CA ARG A 187 -2.61 2.00 -15.38
C ARG A 187 -3.95 2.23 -16.11
N ASN A 188 -4.66 1.16 -16.43
CA ASN A 188 -5.90 1.22 -17.22
C ASN A 188 -7.14 1.66 -16.41
N LYS A 189 -6.96 1.87 -15.10
CA LYS A 189 -8.02 2.27 -14.16
C LYS A 189 -7.79 3.67 -13.61
N LEU A 190 -6.77 4.35 -14.11
CA LEU A 190 -6.32 5.63 -13.58
C LEU A 190 -7.26 6.74 -14.06
N VAL A 191 -8.12 7.24 -13.18
CA VAL A 191 -9.17 8.23 -13.49
C VAL A 191 -8.82 9.65 -13.09
N ALA A 192 -7.86 9.84 -12.19
CA ALA A 192 -7.40 11.16 -11.78
C ALA A 192 -5.92 11.15 -11.38
N LYS A 193 -5.27 12.30 -11.56
CA LYS A 193 -3.92 12.57 -11.10
C LYS A 193 -3.99 13.84 -10.24
N THR A 194 -3.19 13.97 -9.19
CA THR A 194 -3.10 15.22 -8.43
C THR A 194 -1.65 15.53 -8.12
N TYR A 195 -1.27 16.80 -8.17
CA TYR A 195 0.06 17.26 -7.75
C TYR A 195 -0.10 18.37 -6.72
N ASP A 196 0.64 18.32 -5.60
CA ASP A 196 0.63 19.34 -4.53
C ASP A 196 -0.79 19.69 -4.02
N GLY A 197 -1.65 18.67 -3.90
CA GLY A 197 -3.05 18.83 -3.48
C GLY A 197 -3.98 19.48 -4.52
N ALA A 198 -3.45 19.95 -5.65
CA ALA A 198 -4.26 20.37 -6.79
C ALA A 198 -4.62 19.14 -7.64
N ALA A 199 -5.92 18.92 -7.87
CA ALA A 199 -6.37 17.88 -8.77
C ALA A 199 -6.05 18.29 -10.22
N ILE A 200 -5.30 17.44 -10.92
CA ILE A 200 -4.89 17.61 -12.32
C ILE A 200 -5.44 16.41 -13.08
N MET A 201 -6.64 16.55 -13.62
CA MET A 201 -7.29 15.49 -14.38
C MET A 201 -6.64 15.33 -15.74
N SER A 202 -6.96 14.26 -16.46
CA SER A 202 -6.29 13.88 -17.71
C SER A 202 -6.46 14.91 -18.84
N ARG A 203 -5.61 15.94 -18.83
CA ARG A 203 -4.85 16.62 -19.91
C ARG A 203 -4.21 17.92 -19.36
N GLU A 204 -3.40 18.59 -20.17
CA GLU A 204 -2.53 19.78 -19.98
C GLU A 204 -2.58 20.74 -18.77
N LEU A 205 -1.38 21.24 -18.41
CA LEU A 205 -1.12 22.56 -17.82
C LEU A 205 0.27 23.05 -18.29
N SER A 206 0.65 24.32 -18.05
CA SER A 206 1.93 24.94 -18.47
C SER A 206 2.75 25.49 -17.28
N GLY A 207 4.09 25.40 -17.34
CA GLY A 207 5.03 25.92 -16.34
C GLY A 207 6.03 24.88 -15.79
N LEU A 208 6.94 25.26 -14.89
CA LEU A 208 7.98 24.36 -14.34
C LEU A 208 7.39 23.11 -13.63
N GLN A 209 6.17 23.22 -13.08
CA GLN A 209 5.32 22.11 -12.59
C GLN A 209 4.68 21.29 -13.73
N ALA A 210 4.39 21.93 -14.86
CA ALA A 210 3.97 21.27 -16.08
C ALA A 210 5.11 20.57 -16.82
N HIS A 211 6.38 20.76 -16.50
CA HIS A 211 7.45 19.97 -17.13
C HIS A 211 7.64 18.60 -16.47
N ILE A 212 7.35 18.46 -15.15
CA ILE A 212 7.26 17.14 -14.48
C ILE A 212 6.04 16.43 -15.04
N ILE A 213 4.91 17.13 -15.05
CA ILE A 213 3.67 16.59 -15.57
C ILE A 213 3.76 16.37 -17.08
N ASP A 214 4.25 17.25 -17.95
CA ASP A 214 4.36 17.00 -19.41
C ASP A 214 5.39 15.93 -19.78
N HIS A 215 6.40 15.63 -18.96
CA HIS A 215 7.25 14.48 -19.27
C HIS A 215 6.65 13.17 -18.74
N VAL A 216 6.03 13.18 -17.54
CA VAL A 216 5.33 12.03 -16.93
C VAL A 216 3.98 11.74 -17.62
N VAL A 217 3.31 12.78 -18.10
CA VAL A 217 1.94 12.82 -18.64
C VAL A 217 1.93 13.18 -20.12
N GLY A 218 2.93 13.86 -20.68
CA GLY A 218 3.05 14.03 -22.16
C GLY A 218 3.55 12.77 -22.87
N GLN A 219 4.14 11.81 -22.16
CA GLN A 219 4.21 10.40 -22.59
C GLN A 219 2.83 9.69 -22.51
N MET A 220 1.78 10.34 -21.95
CA MET A 220 0.39 9.87 -21.82
C MET A 220 -0.68 10.80 -22.48
N ASN A 221 -0.31 11.66 -23.44
CA ASN A 221 -1.13 12.53 -24.33
C ASN A 221 -1.64 13.93 -23.86
N VAL A 222 -0.96 14.98 -24.36
CA VAL A 222 -1.39 16.19 -25.14
C VAL A 222 -2.69 16.96 -24.76
N GLN A 223 -2.56 18.15 -24.16
CA GLN A 223 -3.29 19.41 -24.45
C GLN A 223 -4.82 19.67 -24.14
N PHE A 224 -5.17 20.81 -23.48
CA PHE A 224 -6.44 21.30 -22.87
C PHE A 224 -6.75 22.79 -23.19
N SER A 225 -8.04 23.12 -23.05
CA SER A 225 -8.53 24.45 -22.68
C SER A 225 -9.68 24.34 -21.66
N ALA A 226 -9.60 25.15 -20.61
CA ALA A 226 -10.67 25.67 -19.73
C ALA A 226 -11.57 24.71 -18.90
N ARG A 227 -11.44 24.83 -17.56
CA ARG A 227 -12.45 24.95 -16.47
C ARG A 227 -13.81 24.20 -16.46
N ASP A 228 -14.26 23.52 -17.51
CA ASP A 228 -15.63 22.97 -17.62
C ASP A 228 -15.75 21.45 -17.34
N HIS A 229 -14.63 20.75 -17.11
CA HIS A 229 -14.56 19.27 -17.10
C HIS A 229 -14.95 18.56 -15.80
N LEU A 230 -15.20 19.28 -14.71
CA LEU A 230 -15.74 18.72 -13.46
C LEU A 230 -17.22 19.03 -13.27
N SER A 231 -17.85 19.65 -14.27
CA SER A 231 -19.28 19.96 -14.25
C SER A 231 -20.12 18.70 -14.03
N PHE A 232 -19.66 17.52 -14.48
CA PHE A 232 -20.35 16.26 -14.25
C PHE A 232 -20.44 15.84 -12.77
N LEU A 233 -19.57 16.36 -11.88
CA LEU A 233 -19.68 16.07 -10.45
C LEU A 233 -21.00 16.55 -9.87
N SER A 234 -21.58 17.60 -10.44
CA SER A 234 -22.89 18.12 -10.06
C SER A 234 -24.01 17.08 -10.23
N LEU A 235 -23.84 16.07 -11.11
CA LEU A 235 -24.77 14.95 -11.22
C LEU A 235 -24.93 14.20 -9.89
N MET A 236 -23.90 14.18 -9.06
CA MET A 236 -23.90 13.50 -7.77
C MET A 236 -23.97 14.48 -6.58
N ASP A 237 -24.29 15.74 -6.84
CA ASP A 237 -24.46 16.76 -5.81
C ASP A 237 -25.89 16.74 -5.26
N GLY A 238 -26.03 16.44 -3.97
CA GLY A 238 -27.30 16.35 -3.26
C GLY A 238 -28.16 17.61 -3.39
N ASP A 239 -27.52 18.78 -3.46
CA ASP A 239 -28.22 20.07 -3.58
C ASP A 239 -28.72 20.34 -5.00
N ALA A 240 -28.05 19.77 -6.01
CA ALA A 240 -28.40 19.94 -7.42
C ALA A 240 -29.43 18.90 -7.90
N ILE A 241 -29.44 17.69 -7.32
CA ILE A 241 -30.35 16.59 -7.67
C ILE A 241 -31.85 16.98 -7.74
N PRO A 242 -32.41 17.77 -6.79
CA PRO A 242 -33.81 18.21 -6.87
C PRO A 242 -34.16 18.93 -8.18
N THR A 243 -33.20 19.63 -8.78
CA THR A 243 -33.41 20.36 -10.05
C THR A 243 -33.46 19.43 -11.28
N TYR A 244 -32.96 18.19 -11.15
CA TYR A 244 -32.86 17.22 -12.24
C TYR A 244 -34.04 16.25 -12.35
N THR A 245 -34.97 16.30 -11.38
CA THR A 245 -36.18 15.45 -11.27
C THR A 245 -37.04 15.37 -12.56
N ARG A 246 -36.87 16.32 -13.51
CA ARG A 246 -37.63 16.36 -14.78
C ARG A 246 -36.78 16.39 -16.05
N LYS A 247 -35.47 16.64 -15.98
CA LYS A 247 -34.57 16.68 -17.14
C LYS A 247 -33.12 16.57 -16.68
N ILE A 248 -32.39 15.58 -17.19
CA ILE A 248 -30.95 15.47 -16.95
C ILE A 248 -30.24 16.65 -17.64
N PRO A 249 -29.32 17.35 -16.96
CA PRO A 249 -28.44 18.34 -17.59
C PRO A 249 -27.55 17.68 -18.66
N GLN A 250 -27.93 17.85 -19.92
CA GLN A 250 -27.28 17.18 -21.05
C GLN A 250 -25.81 17.57 -21.20
N GLU A 251 -25.45 18.81 -20.91
CA GLU A 251 -24.06 19.30 -20.99
C GLU A 251 -23.16 18.56 -19.99
N THR A 252 -23.59 18.44 -18.73
CA THR A 252 -22.84 17.72 -17.70
C THR A 252 -22.76 16.21 -17.97
N PHE A 253 -23.81 15.63 -18.55
CA PHE A 253 -23.81 14.22 -18.95
C PHE A 253 -22.87 13.99 -20.15
N SER A 254 -22.88 14.87 -21.15
CA SER A 254 -21.92 14.82 -22.26
C SER A 254 -20.50 14.91 -21.72
N CYS A 255 -20.24 15.85 -20.80
CA CYS A 255 -18.93 15.99 -20.16
C CYS A 255 -18.46 14.70 -19.47
N LEU A 256 -19.35 13.95 -18.81
CA LEU A 256 -19.01 12.64 -18.24
C LEU A 256 -18.63 11.63 -19.32
N ILE A 257 -19.43 11.52 -20.38
CA ILE A 257 -19.21 10.53 -21.45
C ILE A 257 -17.97 10.88 -22.27
N ASP A 258 -17.71 12.16 -22.52
CA ASP A 258 -16.54 12.63 -23.25
C ASP A 258 -15.24 12.35 -22.46
N GLY A 259 -15.30 12.42 -21.12
CA GLY A 259 -14.14 12.16 -20.25
C GLY A 259 -13.95 10.71 -19.82
N TYR A 260 -15.05 9.98 -19.56
CA TYR A 260 -15.04 8.67 -18.91
C TYR A 260 -15.94 7.63 -19.59
N GLY A 261 -16.45 7.91 -20.79
CA GLY A 261 -17.42 7.06 -21.48
C GLY A 261 -16.95 5.62 -21.71
N GLU A 262 -15.65 5.36 -21.79
CA GLU A 262 -15.09 4.00 -21.90
C GLU A 262 -15.43 3.11 -20.68
N HIS A 263 -15.77 3.70 -19.53
CA HIS A 263 -16.10 2.98 -18.30
C HIS A 263 -17.60 2.77 -18.07
N PHE A 264 -18.46 3.40 -18.87
CA PHE A 264 -19.91 3.44 -18.66
C PHE A 264 -20.67 3.00 -19.90
N ASP A 265 -21.77 2.28 -19.68
CA ASP A 265 -22.81 2.22 -20.69
C ASP A 265 -23.69 3.48 -20.58
N ALA A 266 -23.50 4.41 -21.51
CA ALA A 266 -24.18 5.71 -21.50
C ALA A 266 -25.72 5.58 -21.50
N VAL A 267 -26.28 4.54 -22.14
CA VAL A 267 -27.73 4.37 -22.23
C VAL A 267 -28.27 3.88 -20.89
N TYR A 268 -27.64 2.86 -20.30
CA TYR A 268 -28.02 2.34 -18.99
C TYR A 268 -27.82 3.39 -17.89
N LEU A 269 -26.66 4.06 -17.86
CA LEU A 269 -26.38 5.10 -16.88
C LEU A 269 -27.43 6.22 -16.91
N LYS A 270 -27.80 6.68 -18.11
CA LYS A 270 -28.83 7.70 -18.27
C LYS A 270 -30.18 7.24 -17.74
N ASN A 271 -30.59 6.00 -18.03
CA ASN A 271 -31.86 5.44 -17.55
C ASN A 271 -31.86 5.27 -16.03
N GLU A 272 -30.75 4.81 -15.45
CA GLU A 272 -30.55 4.67 -14.01
C GLU A 272 -30.63 6.04 -13.32
N LEU A 273 -29.97 7.07 -13.85
CA LEU A 273 -30.01 8.44 -13.32
C LEU A 273 -31.42 9.03 -13.38
N ILE A 274 -32.15 8.88 -14.50
CA ILE A 274 -33.55 9.33 -14.60
C ILE A 274 -34.41 8.66 -13.52
N THR A 275 -34.26 7.34 -13.38
CA THR A 275 -35.03 6.55 -12.40
C THR A 275 -34.68 6.95 -10.98
N PHE A 276 -33.42 7.25 -10.70
CA PHE A 276 -32.95 7.69 -9.39
C PHE A 276 -33.47 9.09 -9.06
N TYR A 277 -33.36 10.06 -9.97
CA TYR A 277 -33.83 11.43 -9.74
C TYR A 277 -35.35 11.54 -9.60
N ALA A 278 -36.11 10.65 -10.25
CA ALA A 278 -37.56 10.67 -10.22
C ALA A 278 -38.18 10.22 -8.88
N ARG A 279 -37.42 9.55 -7.99
CA ARG A 279 -37.94 9.06 -6.70
C ARG A 279 -37.53 9.98 -5.56
N ASP A 280 -38.51 10.45 -4.78
CA ASP A 280 -38.29 11.25 -3.57
C ASP A 280 -37.75 10.41 -2.38
N GLU A 281 -37.82 9.08 -2.49
CA GLU A 281 -37.43 8.15 -1.42
C GLU A 281 -35.91 7.99 -1.23
N TYR A 282 -35.11 8.38 -2.22
CA TYR A 282 -33.66 8.22 -2.14
C TYR A 282 -33.00 9.36 -1.37
N PRO A 283 -31.97 9.07 -0.56
CA PRO A 283 -31.22 10.12 0.13
C PRO A 283 -30.55 11.04 -0.90
N ARG A 284 -31.07 12.26 -1.04
CA ARG A 284 -30.49 13.34 -1.85
C ARG A 284 -29.30 13.94 -1.13
N ARG A 285 -28.21 13.18 -1.07
CA ARG A 285 -26.98 13.50 -0.35
C ARG A 285 -25.77 13.30 -1.26
N ASN A 286 -24.56 13.48 -0.74
CA ASN A 286 -23.32 13.31 -1.49
C ASN A 286 -23.15 11.86 -2.03
N ALA A 287 -22.24 11.69 -2.99
CA ALA A 287 -21.97 10.40 -3.65
C ALA A 287 -21.66 9.24 -2.69
N ALA A 288 -21.00 9.49 -1.54
CA ALA A 288 -20.67 8.43 -0.58
C ALA A 288 -21.93 7.87 0.09
N GLU A 289 -22.86 8.75 0.45
CA GLU A 289 -24.10 8.36 1.10
C GLU A 289 -25.05 7.65 0.13
N ILE A 290 -25.08 8.08 -1.14
CA ILE A 290 -25.81 7.39 -2.20
C ILE A 290 -25.27 5.98 -2.39
N MET A 291 -23.94 5.83 -2.52
CA MET A 291 -23.30 4.52 -2.69
C MET A 291 -23.57 3.59 -1.51
N LEU A 292 -23.47 4.10 -0.28
CA LEU A 292 -23.76 3.34 0.94
C LEU A 292 -25.23 2.92 1.01
N TYR A 293 -26.15 3.80 0.61
CA TYR A 293 -27.58 3.48 0.53
C TYR A 293 -27.85 2.37 -0.49
N LEU A 294 -27.32 2.49 -1.71
CA LEU A 294 -27.49 1.48 -2.76
C LEU A 294 -27.00 0.11 -2.28
N LYS A 295 -25.82 0.08 -1.63
CA LYS A 295 -25.27 -1.16 -1.07
C LYS A 295 -26.14 -1.71 0.07
N LYS A 296 -26.60 -0.86 1.00
CA LYS A 296 -27.41 -1.28 2.16
C LYS A 296 -28.78 -1.85 1.74
N GLN A 297 -29.35 -1.35 0.65
CA GLN A 297 -30.62 -1.82 0.11
C GLN A 297 -30.47 -2.94 -0.93
N HIS A 298 -29.24 -3.43 -1.17
CA HIS A 298 -28.93 -4.43 -2.21
C HIS A 298 -29.38 -4.00 -3.62
N LEU A 299 -29.29 -2.69 -3.90
CA LEU A 299 -29.64 -2.05 -5.18
C LEU A 299 -28.41 -1.81 -6.06
N ASP A 300 -27.21 -2.16 -5.60
CA ASP A 300 -25.94 -2.02 -6.30
C ASP A 300 -25.89 -2.77 -7.64
N ASN A 301 -26.60 -3.91 -7.75
CA ASN A 301 -26.75 -4.61 -9.03
C ASN A 301 -27.80 -3.98 -9.96
N ALA A 302 -28.86 -3.40 -9.40
CA ALA A 302 -29.94 -2.78 -10.18
C ALA A 302 -29.55 -1.40 -10.71
N PHE A 303 -28.68 -0.70 -9.98
CA PHE A 303 -28.13 0.62 -10.31
C PHE A 303 -26.61 0.53 -10.50
N SER A 304 -26.18 -0.39 -11.35
CA SER A 304 -24.76 -0.74 -11.49
C SER A 304 -23.92 0.39 -12.11
N GLU A 305 -24.48 1.14 -13.05
CA GLU A 305 -23.80 2.28 -13.69
C GLU A 305 -23.74 3.47 -12.73
N LEU A 306 -24.82 3.74 -12.00
CA LEU A 306 -24.87 4.78 -10.97
C LEU A 306 -23.92 4.45 -9.80
N TYR A 307 -23.84 3.18 -9.39
CA TYR A 307 -22.90 2.74 -8.36
C TYR A 307 -21.45 2.94 -8.82
N LYS A 308 -21.14 2.61 -10.09
CA LYS A 308 -19.86 2.94 -10.71
C LYS A 308 -19.61 4.45 -10.74
N LEU A 309 -20.61 5.27 -11.08
CA LEU A 309 -20.47 6.73 -11.11
C LEU A 309 -20.14 7.29 -9.72
N CYS A 310 -20.77 6.78 -8.67
CA CYS A 310 -20.42 7.13 -7.29
C CYS A 310 -18.95 6.79 -6.99
N GLY A 311 -18.51 5.58 -7.38
CA GLY A 311 -17.13 5.15 -7.21
C GLY A 311 -16.12 6.04 -7.94
N LEU A 312 -16.43 6.46 -9.17
CA LEU A 312 -15.61 7.40 -9.93
C LEU A 312 -15.49 8.75 -9.20
N VAL A 313 -16.63 9.34 -8.84
CA VAL A 313 -16.71 10.64 -8.17
C VAL A 313 -15.92 10.63 -6.86
N LEU A 314 -16.04 9.59 -6.03
CA LEU A 314 -15.34 9.48 -4.74
C LEU A 314 -13.83 9.21 -4.89
N THR A 315 -13.42 8.60 -5.99
CA THR A 315 -12.01 8.37 -6.32
C THR A 315 -11.30 9.68 -6.68
N ILE A 316 -12.01 10.62 -7.32
CA ILE A 316 -11.47 11.93 -7.71
C ILE A 316 -11.31 12.82 -6.45
N PRO A 317 -10.10 13.30 -6.11
CA PRO A 317 -9.88 14.07 -4.88
C PRO A 317 -10.63 15.42 -4.78
N ALA A 318 -11.17 15.94 -5.89
CA ALA A 318 -11.85 17.25 -5.95
C ALA A 318 -13.29 17.26 -5.40
N THR A 319 -13.93 16.11 -5.20
CA THR A 319 -15.36 16.00 -4.85
C THR A 319 -15.65 16.00 -3.36
N THR A 320 -14.63 15.90 -2.52
CA THR A 320 -14.79 16.10 -1.08
C THR A 320 -14.72 17.59 -0.81
N ALA A 321 -15.86 18.24 -0.57
CA ALA A 321 -15.99 19.61 -0.04
C ALA A 321 -15.39 19.78 1.39
N SER A 322 -14.30 19.08 1.68
CA SER A 322 -13.45 19.17 2.87
C SER A 322 -11.99 19.22 2.45
N ILE A 323 -11.72 19.90 1.34
CA ILE A 323 -10.41 20.45 0.99
C ILE A 323 -9.87 21.10 2.28
N GLU A 324 -8.76 20.54 2.78
CA GLU A 324 -7.94 20.91 3.97
C GLU A 324 -7.90 19.91 5.15
N ARG A 325 -8.91 19.06 5.40
CA ARG A 325 -8.85 18.12 6.55
C ARG A 325 -8.65 16.64 6.21
N SER A 326 -8.88 16.21 4.96
CA SER A 326 -9.00 14.79 4.60
C SER A 326 -7.76 14.12 4.02
N PHE A 327 -6.71 14.85 3.59
CA PHE A 327 -5.45 14.25 3.12
C PHE A 327 -4.61 13.74 4.30
N SER A 328 -5.14 12.78 5.05
CA SER A 328 -4.48 12.27 6.26
C SER A 328 -3.13 11.65 5.91
N THR A 329 -3.01 10.97 4.78
CA THR A 329 -1.78 10.30 4.35
C THR A 329 -0.72 11.31 3.89
N LEU A 330 -1.04 12.25 3.00
CA LEU A 330 -0.10 13.33 2.61
C LEU A 330 0.29 14.23 3.79
N LYS A 331 -0.64 14.54 4.70
CA LYS A 331 -0.31 15.30 5.92
C LYS A 331 0.64 14.53 6.84
N ARG A 332 0.43 13.22 6.98
CA ARG A 332 1.35 12.33 7.74
C ARG A 332 2.71 12.24 7.07
N ILE A 333 2.75 12.13 5.74
CA ILE A 333 3.99 12.19 4.95
C ILE A 333 4.73 13.52 5.21
N LYS A 334 4.07 14.68 5.02
CA LYS A 334 4.68 16.01 5.28
C LYS A 334 5.18 16.16 6.72
N THR A 335 4.47 15.58 7.69
CA THR A 335 4.88 15.60 9.10
C THR A 335 6.12 14.72 9.34
N TYR A 336 6.17 13.54 8.70
CA TYR A 336 7.25 12.57 8.87
C TYR A 336 8.54 12.98 8.13
N SER A 337 8.44 13.47 6.89
CA SER A 337 9.59 13.98 6.12
C SER A 337 10.33 15.12 6.83
N ARG A 338 9.63 15.88 7.67
CA ARG A 338 10.22 16.98 8.48
C ARG A 338 10.92 16.51 9.75
N SER A 339 10.67 15.29 10.23
CA SER A 339 11.07 14.83 11.57
C SER A 339 12.07 13.68 11.57
N THR A 340 12.19 12.89 10.49
CA THR A 340 13.02 11.68 10.50
C THR A 340 13.68 11.42 9.14
N THR A 341 14.88 10.83 9.13
CA THR A 341 15.52 10.32 7.90
C THR A 341 14.58 9.30 7.25
N VAL A 342 14.22 9.53 5.99
CA VAL A 342 13.27 8.72 5.21
C VAL A 342 13.83 7.31 4.99
N SER A 343 13.62 6.45 5.98
CA SER A 343 13.98 5.03 5.97
C SER A 343 12.70 4.19 5.83
N GLY A 344 12.82 2.87 5.64
CA GLY A 344 11.67 1.96 5.54
C GLY A 344 10.68 2.05 6.71
N LEU A 345 11.08 2.63 7.85
CA LEU A 345 10.22 2.91 9.01
C LEU A 345 9.21 4.03 8.78
N ALA A 346 9.55 5.01 7.94
CA ALA A 346 8.61 6.06 7.52
C ALA A 346 7.37 5.42 6.89
N PHE A 347 7.61 4.47 5.99
CA PHE A 347 6.56 3.71 5.34
C PHE A 347 5.71 2.94 6.35
N LEU A 348 6.32 2.21 7.30
CA LEU A 348 5.58 1.48 8.34
C LEU A 348 4.74 2.41 9.23
N SER A 349 5.28 3.58 9.55
CA SER A 349 4.64 4.60 10.37
C SER A 349 3.45 5.24 9.66
N ILE A 350 3.61 5.58 8.38
CA ILE A 350 2.54 6.12 7.52
C ILE A 350 1.47 5.06 7.31
N GLU A 351 1.84 3.78 7.16
CA GLU A 351 0.90 2.70 6.90
C GLU A 351 0.51 1.86 8.12
N LYS A 352 0.64 2.42 9.33
CA LYS A 352 0.30 1.72 10.59
C LYS A 352 -1.12 1.17 10.64
N GLY A 353 -2.08 1.81 9.93
CA GLY A 353 -3.46 1.33 9.83
C GLY A 353 -3.59 0.03 9.02
N ILE A 354 -2.85 -0.12 7.91
CA ILE A 354 -2.79 -1.38 7.17
C ILE A 354 -2.11 -2.44 8.01
N MET A 355 -1.00 -2.08 8.66
CA MET A 355 -0.24 -3.01 9.49
C MET A 355 -1.09 -3.59 10.63
N GLN A 356 -1.91 -2.79 11.31
CA GLN A 356 -2.86 -3.28 12.32
C GLN A 356 -3.88 -4.26 11.72
N LYS A 357 -4.50 -3.91 10.59
CA LYS A 357 -5.44 -4.81 9.88
C LYS A 357 -4.80 -6.14 9.47
N LEU A 358 -3.52 -6.14 9.11
CA LEU A 358 -2.80 -7.36 8.75
C LEU A 358 -2.46 -8.19 9.99
N GLN A 359 -2.06 -7.55 11.10
CA GLN A 359 -1.78 -8.24 12.36
C GLN A 359 -3.03 -8.87 13.00
N GLU A 360 -4.22 -8.33 12.76
CA GLU A 360 -5.49 -8.95 13.16
C GLU A 360 -5.69 -10.35 12.56
N LYS A 361 -5.04 -10.66 11.43
CA LYS A 361 -5.05 -12.00 10.81
C LYS A 361 -4.11 -13.01 11.51
N GLY A 362 -3.53 -12.64 12.65
CA GLY A 362 -2.73 -13.53 13.49
C GLY A 362 -1.43 -13.97 12.82
N SER A 363 -1.16 -15.29 12.82
CA SER A 363 0.11 -15.84 12.36
C SER A 363 0.35 -15.68 10.86
N GLU A 364 -0.72 -15.58 10.05
CA GLU A 364 -0.62 -15.45 8.59
C GLU A 364 0.24 -14.26 8.16
N PHE A 365 0.13 -13.13 8.86
CA PHE A 365 0.95 -11.96 8.56
C PHE A 365 2.43 -12.23 8.81
N CYS A 366 2.77 -12.76 9.98
CA CYS A 366 4.16 -13.09 10.29
C CYS A 366 4.72 -14.14 9.33
N ASP A 367 3.92 -15.13 8.95
CA ASP A 367 4.33 -16.18 8.02
C ASP A 367 4.58 -15.61 6.61
N ALA A 368 3.75 -14.66 6.15
CA ALA A 368 3.98 -13.93 4.90
C ALA A 368 5.26 -13.08 4.95
N VAL A 369 5.52 -12.39 6.06
CA VAL A 369 6.75 -11.61 6.26
C VAL A 369 7.99 -12.52 6.28
N ILE A 370 7.90 -13.69 6.93
CA ILE A 370 8.98 -14.69 6.93
C ILE A 370 9.23 -15.18 5.51
N SER A 371 8.17 -15.48 4.75
CA SER A 371 8.29 -15.86 3.33
C SER A 371 9.06 -14.80 2.52
N GLU A 372 8.71 -13.51 2.63
CA GLU A 372 9.46 -12.43 1.98
C GLU A 372 10.91 -12.33 2.48
N PHE A 373 11.13 -12.52 3.78
CA PHE A 373 12.46 -12.50 4.38
C PHE A 373 13.36 -13.63 3.84
N THR A 374 12.81 -14.83 3.60
CA THR A 374 13.57 -15.99 3.10
C THR A 374 13.97 -15.90 1.63
N LYS A 375 13.28 -15.07 0.82
CA LYS A 375 13.61 -14.84 -0.59
C LYS A 375 14.94 -14.11 -0.80
N LYS A 376 15.49 -13.49 0.25
CA LYS A 376 16.74 -12.74 0.17
C LYS A 376 17.92 -13.69 0.00
N THR A 377 18.80 -13.39 -0.97
CA THR A 377 19.86 -14.28 -1.46
C THR A 377 20.85 -14.74 -0.38
N HIS A 378 21.02 -13.97 0.69
CA HIS A 378 21.88 -14.26 1.84
C HIS A 378 21.15 -14.94 3.02
N ARG A 379 19.94 -15.46 2.82
CA ARG A 379 19.09 -16.08 3.88
C ARG A 379 18.77 -17.57 3.64
N VAL A 380 19.67 -18.29 2.95
CA VAL A 380 19.55 -19.73 2.66
C VAL A 380 19.31 -20.58 3.92
N ASP A 381 19.74 -20.09 5.09
CA ASP A 381 19.56 -20.74 6.40
C ASP A 381 18.11 -20.82 6.91
N PHE A 382 17.17 -20.15 6.23
CA PHE A 382 15.73 -20.18 6.52
C PHE A 382 14.94 -21.00 5.48
N GLN A 383 15.61 -21.60 4.49
CA GLN A 383 14.95 -22.43 3.50
C GLN A 383 14.80 -23.86 4.03
N PHE A 384 13.55 -24.34 4.05
CA PHE A 384 13.28 -25.77 4.28
C PHE A 384 13.91 -26.59 3.15
N ARG A 385 14.48 -27.74 3.51
CA ARG A 385 15.13 -28.68 2.59
C ARG A 385 14.29 -29.93 2.39
#